data_AF-A0A3D5VFR0-F1
#
_entry.id   AF-A0A3D5VFR0-F1
#
_cell.length_a   1.000
_cell.length_b   1.000
_cell.length_c   1.000
_cell.angle_alpha   90.00
_cell.angle_beta   90.00
_cell.angle_gamma   90.00
#
_symmetry.space_group_name_H-M   'P 1'
#
loop_
_entity.id
_entity.type
_entity.pdbx_description
1 polymer ?
#
loop_
_entity_poly.entity_id
_entity_poly.type
_entity_poly.pdbx_seq_one_letter_code
_entity_poly.pdbx_strand_id
1 'polypeptide(L)'
;MDRLGILVAGELDRLKKYNLFTALTVVLLMWLAIAWLLDAEELKLFVPLILLMDSTMMTIVLVGATLFYEKKEHTLNSILVSPVREAEYLISKIIVGIINSLITLVALWAMVYFLKDISFNFLLVAGAIIVIAAFHTLIGIWFSYYAKNFSSLLVNFMIYVLVLAMPSVLAVLDIIGPKAARFLIVLPPEASL
;
A
#
# COMPACT_ATOMS: atom_id res chain seq x y z
N MET A 1 26.38 -4.67 -14.96
CA MET A 1 25.05 -4.04 -15.10
C MET A 1 24.32 -4.23 -13.79
N ASP A 2 23.70 -3.18 -13.25
CA ASP A 2 22.94 -3.29 -12.00
C ASP A 2 21.61 -4.02 -12.27
N ARG A 3 21.54 -5.29 -11.88
CA ARG A 3 20.37 -6.15 -12.11
C ARG A 3 19.13 -5.61 -11.39
N LEU A 4 19.31 -5.05 -10.20
CA LEU A 4 18.20 -4.53 -9.41
C LEU A 4 17.55 -3.33 -10.10
N GLY A 5 18.35 -2.38 -10.60
CA GLY A 5 17.85 -1.25 -11.36
C GLY A 5 17.04 -1.65 -12.59
N ILE A 6 17.46 -2.70 -13.30
CA ILE A 6 16.73 -3.25 -14.46
C ILE A 6 15.38 -3.85 -14.02
N LEU A 7 15.35 -4.58 -12.90
CA LEU A 7 14.11 -5.16 -12.38
C LEU A 7 13.11 -4.08 -11.95
N VAL A 8 13.58 -3.03 -11.26
CA VAL A 8 12.74 -1.89 -10.86
C VAL A 8 12.19 -1.17 -12.10
N ALA A 9 13.03 -0.90 -13.11
CA ALA A 9 12.57 -0.30 -14.36
C ALA A 9 11.53 -1.18 -15.08
N GLY A 10 11.75 -2.50 -15.09
CA GLY A 10 10.81 -3.46 -15.66
C GLY A 10 9.47 -3.52 -14.91
N GLU A 11 9.48 -3.43 -13.58
CA GLU A 11 8.25 -3.32 -12.77
C GLU A 11 7.46 -2.06 -13.12
N LEU A 12 8.14 -0.90 -13.24
CA LEU A 12 7.48 0.35 -13.65
C LEU A 12 6.90 0.27 -15.07
N ASP A 13 7.62 -0.36 -16.01
CA ASP A 13 7.08 -0.60 -17.36
C ASP A 13 5.85 -1.53 -17.34
N ARG A 14 5.85 -2.55 -16.47
CA ARG A 14 4.67 -3.40 -16.24
C ARG A 14 3.50 -2.62 -15.67
N LEU A 15 3.72 -1.68 -14.75
CA LEU A 15 2.63 -0.80 -14.27
C LEU A 15 1.98 -0.01 -15.41
N LYS A 16 2.78 0.44 -16.38
CA LYS A 16 2.29 1.10 -17.58
C LYS A 16 1.52 0.14 -18.49
N LYS A 17 2.11 -1.02 -18.81
CA LYS A 17 1.50 -2.05 -19.66
C LYS A 17 0.14 -2.52 -19.14
N TYR A 18 0.00 -2.67 -17.82
CA TYR A 18 -1.22 -3.15 -17.18
C TYR A 18 -2.22 -2.04 -16.81
N ASN A 19 -1.98 -0.79 -17.25
CA ASN A 19 -2.79 0.39 -16.90
C ASN A 19 -2.92 0.63 -15.37
N LEU A 20 -1.97 0.13 -14.59
CA LEU A 20 -1.97 0.30 -13.13
C LEU A 20 -1.57 1.72 -12.73
N PHE A 21 -0.78 2.43 -13.55
CA PHE A 21 -0.57 3.87 -13.35
C PHE A 21 -1.87 4.67 -13.44
N THR A 22 -2.81 4.27 -14.32
CA THR A 22 -4.12 4.91 -14.40
C THR A 22 -4.90 4.69 -13.11
N ALA A 23 -4.92 3.45 -12.60
CA ALA A 23 -5.57 3.13 -11.33
C ALA A 23 -4.96 3.92 -10.15
N LEU A 24 -3.62 3.96 -10.06
CA LEU A 24 -2.89 4.75 -9.07
C LEU A 24 -3.23 6.24 -9.16
N THR A 25 -3.29 6.79 -10.37
CA THR A 25 -3.64 8.20 -10.59
C THR A 25 -5.07 8.49 -10.17
N VAL A 26 -6.03 7.62 -10.48
CA VAL A 26 -7.43 7.79 -10.07
C VAL A 26 -7.55 7.80 -8.54
N VAL A 27 -6.90 6.86 -7.86
CA VAL A 27 -6.90 6.79 -6.39
C VAL A 27 -6.23 8.02 -5.77
N LEU A 28 -5.11 8.45 -6.34
CA LEU A 28 -4.43 9.68 -5.89
C LEU A 28 -5.33 10.91 -6.03
N LEU A 29 -5.97 11.09 -7.18
CA LEU A 29 -6.88 12.21 -7.41
C LEU A 29 -8.08 12.18 -6.46
N MET A 30 -8.59 10.98 -6.16
CA MET A 30 -9.64 10.80 -5.16
C MET A 30 -9.18 11.28 -3.78
N TRP A 31 -7.97 10.92 -3.34
CA TRP A 31 -7.41 11.40 -2.07
C TRP A 31 -7.22 12.91 -2.04
N LEU A 32 -6.70 13.49 -3.12
CA LEU A 32 -6.54 14.94 -3.23
C LEU A 32 -7.89 15.66 -3.22
N ALA A 33 -8.91 15.10 -3.87
CA ALA A 33 -10.27 15.66 -3.86
C ALA A 33 -10.89 15.62 -2.46
N ILE A 34 -10.78 14.48 -1.75
CA ILE A 34 -11.24 14.38 -0.35
C ILE A 34 -10.54 15.43 0.50
N ALA A 35 -9.22 15.49 0.46
CA ALA A 35 -8.47 16.40 1.30
C ALA A 35 -8.68 17.89 0.91
N TRP A 36 -9.06 18.19 -0.33
CA TRP A 36 -9.46 19.54 -0.74
C TRP A 36 -10.80 19.97 -0.12
N LEU A 37 -11.76 19.04 -0.03
CA LEU A 37 -13.10 19.28 0.52
C LEU A 37 -13.12 19.44 2.05
N LEU A 38 -12.16 18.85 2.76
CA LEU A 38 -12.10 18.86 4.22
C LEU A 38 -11.49 20.15 4.79
N ASP A 39 -11.91 20.51 5.99
CA ASP A 39 -11.37 21.62 6.76
C ASP A 39 -10.08 21.23 7.51
N ALA A 40 -9.35 22.24 7.99
CA ALA A 40 -8.04 22.04 8.60
C ALA A 40 -8.06 21.14 9.85
N GLU A 41 -9.14 21.16 10.62
CA GLU A 41 -9.31 20.31 11.79
C GLU A 41 -9.53 18.84 11.40
N GLU A 42 -10.37 18.59 10.40
CA GLU A 42 -10.66 17.26 9.88
C GLU A 42 -9.40 16.65 9.23
N LEU A 43 -8.62 17.45 8.51
CA LEU A 43 -7.39 17.01 7.85
C LEU A 43 -6.34 16.46 8.82
N LYS A 44 -6.32 16.92 10.08
CA LYS A 44 -5.41 16.36 11.10
C LYS A 44 -5.69 14.89 11.39
N LEU A 45 -6.95 14.47 11.27
CA LEU A 45 -7.38 13.08 11.44
C LEU A 45 -7.28 12.29 10.13
N PHE A 46 -7.70 12.89 9.01
CA PHE A 46 -7.83 12.18 7.74
C PHE A 46 -6.49 11.97 7.01
N VAL A 47 -5.53 12.91 7.10
CA VAL A 47 -4.24 12.75 6.38
C VAL A 47 -3.48 11.50 6.83
N PRO A 48 -3.29 11.22 8.12
CA PRO A 48 -2.68 9.96 8.57
C PRO A 48 -3.44 8.73 8.08
N LEU A 49 -4.77 8.76 8.12
CA LEU A 49 -5.62 7.65 7.69
C LEU A 49 -5.49 7.38 6.19
N ILE A 50 -5.49 8.43 5.36
CA ILE A 50 -5.31 8.32 3.92
C ILE A 50 -3.95 7.69 3.59
N LEU A 51 -2.88 8.20 4.21
CA LEU A 51 -1.53 7.69 3.99
C LEU A 51 -1.38 6.23 4.46
N LEU A 52 -2.03 5.87 5.57
CA LEU A 52 -2.09 4.50 6.05
C LEU A 52 -2.84 3.60 5.07
N MET A 53 -4.04 3.98 4.63
CA MET A 53 -4.85 3.21 3.68
C MET A 53 -4.10 3.00 2.36
N ASP A 54 -3.45 4.04 1.83
CA ASP A 54 -2.68 3.95 0.59
C ASP A 54 -1.45 3.03 0.74
N SER A 55 -0.64 3.24 1.78
CA SER A 55 0.57 2.44 2.03
C SER A 55 0.30 1.00 2.46
N THR A 56 -0.93 0.66 2.83
CA THR A 56 -1.34 -0.71 3.20
C THR A 56 -2.13 -1.40 2.08
N MET A 57 -3.36 -0.92 1.83
CA MET A 57 -4.34 -1.56 0.97
C MET A 57 -3.94 -1.46 -0.50
N MET A 58 -3.61 -0.24 -0.96
CA MET A 58 -3.25 -0.03 -2.37
C MET A 58 -1.96 -0.77 -2.71
N THR A 59 -1.00 -0.81 -1.78
CA THR A 59 0.27 -1.54 -1.96
C THR A 59 0.05 -3.05 -2.12
N ILE A 60 -0.80 -3.68 -1.30
CA ILE A 60 -1.17 -5.10 -1.44
C ILE A 60 -1.81 -5.37 -2.81
N VAL A 61 -2.79 -4.54 -3.19
CA VAL A 61 -3.55 -4.74 -4.43
C VAL A 61 -2.66 -4.52 -5.66
N LEU A 62 -1.76 -3.54 -5.63
CA LEU A 62 -0.85 -3.22 -6.72
C LEU A 62 0.13 -4.37 -7.00
N VAL A 63 0.82 -4.85 -5.97
CA VAL A 63 1.74 -6.00 -6.14
C VAL A 63 0.96 -7.26 -6.50
N GLY A 64 -0.26 -7.40 -6.01
CA GLY A 64 -1.17 -8.48 -6.37
C GLY A 64 -1.55 -8.50 -7.84
N ALA A 65 -1.90 -7.34 -8.38
CA ALA A 65 -2.25 -7.17 -9.78
C ALA A 65 -1.05 -7.45 -10.69
N THR A 66 0.13 -6.88 -10.39
CA THR A 66 1.35 -7.11 -11.19
C THR A 66 1.73 -8.58 -11.23
N LEU A 67 1.73 -9.28 -10.08
CA LEU A 67 2.02 -10.71 -10.01
C LEU A 67 0.99 -11.56 -10.75
N PHE A 68 -0.30 -11.19 -10.69
CA PHE A 68 -1.34 -11.88 -11.45
C PHE A 68 -1.08 -11.80 -12.96
N TYR A 69 -0.75 -10.61 -13.49
CA TYR A 69 -0.42 -10.46 -14.90
C TYR A 69 0.90 -11.15 -15.27
N GLU A 70 1.93 -11.07 -14.42
CA GLU A 70 3.21 -11.76 -14.64
C GLU A 70 3.05 -13.28 -14.74
N LYS A 71 2.17 -13.88 -13.91
CA LYS A 71 1.80 -15.29 -14.00
C LYS A 71 1.07 -15.61 -15.29
N LYS A 72 0.11 -14.77 -15.68
CA LYS A 72 -0.70 -14.93 -16.90
C LYS A 72 0.15 -14.84 -18.18
N GLU A 73 1.16 -13.98 -18.19
CA GLU A 73 2.05 -13.76 -19.33
C GLU A 73 3.30 -14.66 -19.33
N HIS A 74 3.41 -15.59 -18.38
CA HIS A 74 4.61 -16.43 -18.19
C HIS A 74 5.92 -15.64 -17.98
N THR A 75 5.83 -14.37 -17.59
CA THR A 75 6.98 -13.52 -17.25
C THR A 75 7.77 -14.12 -16.10
N LEU A 76 7.08 -14.69 -15.10
CA LEU A 76 7.73 -15.35 -13.97
C LEU A 76 8.63 -16.52 -14.41
N ASN A 77 8.18 -17.33 -15.37
CA ASN A 77 8.98 -18.44 -15.92
C ASN A 77 10.26 -17.94 -16.59
N SER A 78 10.19 -16.79 -17.27
CA SER A 78 11.35 -16.17 -17.90
C SER A 78 12.35 -15.61 -16.88
N ILE A 79 11.85 -15.03 -15.78
CA ILE A 79 12.68 -14.53 -14.67
C ILE A 79 13.41 -15.70 -13.99
N LEU A 80 12.75 -16.84 -13.79
CA LEU A 80 13.32 -18.02 -13.11
C LEU A 80 14.51 -18.66 -13.86
N VAL A 81 14.60 -18.49 -15.18
CA VAL A 81 15.73 -18.99 -15.98
C VAL A 81 16.78 -17.91 -16.29
N SER A 82 16.55 -16.68 -15.82
CA SER A 82 17.48 -15.56 -15.98
C SER A 82 18.51 -15.54 -14.84
N PRO A 83 19.67 -14.87 -15.00
CA PRO A 83 20.69 -14.77 -13.95
C PRO A 83 20.32 -13.74 -12.85
N VAL A 84 19.05 -13.71 -12.44
CA VAL A 84 18.46 -12.86 -11.39
C VAL A 84 18.27 -13.67 -10.11
N ARG A 85 18.61 -13.08 -8.97
CA ARG A 85 18.36 -13.70 -7.66
C ARG A 85 16.93 -13.44 -7.21
N GLU A 86 16.34 -14.38 -6.49
CA GLU A 86 14.99 -14.24 -5.90
C GLU A 86 14.87 -12.97 -5.03
N ALA A 87 15.89 -12.67 -4.23
CA ALA A 87 15.93 -11.46 -3.41
C ALA A 87 15.91 -10.18 -4.26
N GLU A 88 16.60 -10.14 -5.40
CA GLU A 88 16.60 -8.97 -6.29
C GLU A 88 15.19 -8.72 -6.87
N TYR A 89 14.46 -9.80 -7.19
CA TYR A 89 13.07 -9.74 -7.67
C TYR A 89 12.07 -9.31 -6.59
N LEU A 90 12.20 -9.81 -5.36
CA LEU A 90 11.33 -9.39 -4.26
C LEU A 90 11.60 -7.93 -3.86
N ILE A 91 12.87 -7.54 -3.82
CA ILE A 91 13.28 -6.16 -3.50
C ILE A 91 12.79 -5.19 -4.58
N SER A 92 12.80 -5.55 -5.87
CA SER A 92 12.29 -4.64 -6.90
C SER A 92 10.80 -4.33 -6.71
N LYS A 93 10.00 -5.30 -6.26
CA LYS A 93 8.58 -5.08 -5.95
C LYS A 93 8.38 -4.18 -4.75
N ILE A 94 9.19 -4.39 -3.69
CA ILE A 94 9.17 -3.53 -2.50
C ILE A 94 9.53 -2.09 -2.88
N ILE A 95 10.58 -1.88 -3.67
CA ILE A 95 10.99 -0.55 -4.12
C ILE A 95 9.87 0.13 -4.90
N VAL A 96 9.22 -0.57 -5.84
CA VAL A 96 8.11 0.01 -6.61
C VAL A 96 6.90 0.29 -5.73
N GLY A 97 6.58 -0.57 -4.76
CA GLY A 97 5.54 -0.29 -3.76
C GLY A 97 5.82 1.00 -2.99
N ILE A 98 7.04 1.13 -2.45
CA ILE A 98 7.50 2.32 -1.72
C ILE A 98 7.44 3.57 -2.60
N ILE A 99 7.93 3.52 -3.83
CA ILE A 99 7.92 4.66 -4.76
C ILE A 99 6.49 5.17 -4.94
N ASN A 100 5.52 4.27 -5.15
CA ASN A 100 4.13 4.66 -5.36
C ASN A 100 3.53 5.32 -4.11
N SER A 101 3.73 4.75 -2.92
CA SER A 101 3.25 5.37 -1.67
C SER A 101 3.93 6.71 -1.37
N LEU A 102 5.20 6.88 -1.71
CA LEU A 102 5.91 8.15 -1.56
C LEU A 102 5.41 9.22 -2.54
N ILE A 103 4.99 8.84 -3.75
CA ILE A 103 4.32 9.75 -4.68
C ILE A 103 3.03 10.28 -4.06
N THR A 104 2.21 9.41 -3.47
CA THR A 104 1.00 9.81 -2.74
C THR A 104 1.32 10.75 -1.58
N LEU A 105 2.36 10.46 -0.79
CA LEU A 105 2.83 11.33 0.29
C LEU A 105 3.20 12.73 -0.23
N VAL A 106 4.03 12.82 -1.25
CA VAL A 106 4.50 14.12 -1.78
C VAL A 106 3.31 14.94 -2.29
N ALA A 107 2.39 14.32 -3.03
CA ALA A 107 1.22 14.99 -3.56
C ALA A 107 0.28 15.50 -2.45
N LEU A 108 -0.02 14.68 -1.44
CA LEU A 108 -0.84 15.10 -0.30
C LEU A 108 -0.16 16.17 0.54
N TRP A 109 1.14 15.99 0.84
CA TRP A 109 1.91 16.98 1.59
C TRP A 109 1.91 18.32 0.87
N ALA A 110 2.18 18.35 -0.44
CA ALA A 110 2.16 19.58 -1.21
C ALA A 110 0.79 20.26 -1.16
N MET A 111 -0.30 19.51 -1.36
CA MET A 111 -1.65 20.06 -1.32
C MET A 111 -1.98 20.66 0.04
N VAL A 112 -1.75 19.90 1.11
CA VAL A 112 -2.13 20.27 2.47
C VAL A 112 -1.24 21.40 3.03
N TYR A 113 0.04 21.42 2.66
CA TYR A 113 0.96 22.50 3.02
C TYR A 113 0.62 23.81 2.31
N PHE A 114 0.45 23.80 0.98
CA PHE A 114 0.24 25.03 0.21
C PHE A 114 -1.19 25.57 0.26
N LEU A 115 -2.21 24.72 0.38
CA LEU A 115 -3.62 25.14 0.30
C LEU A 115 -4.32 25.24 1.66
N LYS A 116 -3.79 24.59 2.71
CA LYS A 116 -4.45 24.48 4.02
C LYS A 116 -3.55 24.88 5.19
N ASP A 117 -2.31 25.30 4.93
CA ASP A 117 -1.31 25.74 5.93
C ASP A 117 -1.08 24.71 7.07
N ILE A 118 -1.16 23.42 6.73
CA ILE A 118 -0.89 22.32 7.66
C ILE A 118 0.49 21.75 7.36
N SER A 119 1.31 21.64 8.40
CA SER A 119 2.62 20.99 8.33
C SER A 119 2.68 19.78 9.25
N PHE A 120 3.47 18.79 8.84
CA PHE A 120 3.85 17.64 9.65
C PHE A 120 5.28 17.22 9.29
N ASN A 121 5.89 16.41 10.14
CA ASN A 121 7.26 15.96 9.92
C ASN A 121 7.34 14.98 8.73
N PHE A 122 7.66 15.52 7.56
CA PHE A 122 7.73 14.77 6.31
C PHE A 122 8.69 13.56 6.42
N LEU A 123 9.84 13.73 7.06
CA LEU A 123 10.86 12.67 7.14
C LEU A 123 10.38 11.50 8.00
N LEU A 124 9.74 11.78 9.14
CA LEU A 124 9.19 10.73 10.00
C LEU A 124 8.05 9.98 9.30
N VAL A 125 7.16 10.71 8.63
CA VAL A 125 6.05 10.10 7.88
C VAL A 125 6.57 9.27 6.69
N ALA A 126 7.56 9.77 5.96
CA ALA A 126 8.21 9.02 4.88
C ALA A 126 8.86 7.73 5.41
N GLY A 127 9.56 7.80 6.55
CA GLY A 127 10.13 6.62 7.21
C GLY A 127 9.07 5.59 7.59
N ALA A 128 7.95 6.02 8.16
CA ALA A 128 6.83 5.15 8.49
C ALA A 128 6.23 4.50 7.23
N ILE A 129 5.98 5.28 6.18
CA ILE A 129 5.43 4.78 4.91
C ILE A 129 6.36 3.76 4.26
N ILE A 130 7.68 3.98 4.29
CA ILE A 130 8.66 3.02 3.75
C ILE A 130 8.51 1.66 4.43
N VAL A 131 8.43 1.64 5.77
CA VAL A 131 8.28 0.39 6.53
C VAL A 131 6.93 -0.28 6.26
N ILE A 132 5.85 0.51 6.28
CA ILE A 132 4.48 0.01 6.07
C ILE A 132 4.33 -0.56 4.66
N ALA A 133 4.75 0.17 3.63
CA ALA A 133 4.66 -0.26 2.24
C ALA A 133 5.55 -1.48 1.97
N ALA A 134 6.77 -1.54 2.53
CA ALA A 134 7.62 -2.71 2.39
C ALA A 134 6.96 -3.97 2.99
N PHE A 135 6.42 -3.86 4.21
CA PHE A 135 5.75 -4.96 4.89
C PHE A 135 4.49 -5.42 4.14
N HIS A 136 3.63 -4.49 3.73
CA HIS A 136 2.39 -4.81 3.03
C HIS A 136 2.62 -5.28 1.59
N THR A 137 3.72 -4.88 0.95
CA THR A 137 4.15 -5.49 -0.32
C THR A 137 4.43 -6.99 -0.13
N LEU A 138 5.15 -7.37 0.93
CA LEU A 138 5.41 -8.78 1.22
C LEU A 138 4.12 -9.58 1.48
N ILE A 139 3.16 -8.99 2.19
CA ILE A 139 1.83 -9.59 2.38
C ILE A 139 1.11 -9.76 1.05
N GLY A 140 1.15 -8.77 0.17
CA GLY A 140 0.55 -8.88 -1.16
C GLY A 140 1.20 -9.96 -2.02
N ILE A 141 2.53 -10.12 -1.94
CA ILE A 141 3.25 -11.24 -2.58
C ILE A 141 2.78 -12.58 -2.00
N TRP A 142 2.62 -12.68 -0.68
CA TRP A 142 2.13 -13.88 -0.01
C TRP A 142 0.71 -14.25 -0.48
N PHE A 143 -0.23 -13.29 -0.53
CA PHE A 143 -1.57 -13.55 -1.09
C PHE A 143 -1.52 -13.98 -2.55
N SER A 144 -0.66 -13.33 -3.34
CA SER A 144 -0.50 -13.64 -4.76
C SER A 144 0.02 -15.05 -4.99
N TYR A 145 0.86 -15.57 -4.10
CA TYR A 145 1.41 -16.92 -4.20
C TYR A 145 0.29 -17.97 -4.19
N TYR A 146 -0.65 -17.87 -3.24
CA TYR A 146 -1.74 -18.83 -3.07
C TYR A 146 -2.98 -18.55 -3.94
N ALA A 147 -3.14 -17.33 -4.43
CA ALA A 147 -4.29 -16.96 -5.26
C ALA A 147 -4.23 -17.65 -6.64
N LYS A 148 -5.33 -18.32 -7.01
CA LYS A 148 -5.50 -18.97 -8.33
C LYS A 148 -5.79 -17.94 -9.44
N ASN A 149 -6.47 -16.86 -9.08
CA ASN A 149 -6.84 -15.77 -9.98
C ASN A 149 -6.93 -14.46 -9.18
N PHE A 150 -7.07 -13.34 -9.89
CA PHE A 150 -7.14 -12.02 -9.26
C PHE A 150 -8.32 -11.88 -8.28
N SER A 151 -9.49 -12.45 -8.61
CA SER A 151 -10.64 -12.43 -7.69
C SER A 151 -10.35 -13.15 -6.37
N SER A 152 -9.67 -14.30 -6.41
CA SER A 152 -9.24 -15.03 -5.21
C SER A 152 -8.24 -14.22 -4.38
N LEU A 153 -7.37 -13.43 -5.01
CA LEU A 153 -6.48 -12.51 -4.33
C LEU A 153 -7.27 -11.44 -3.59
N LEU A 154 -8.26 -10.83 -4.25
CA LEU A 154 -9.13 -9.82 -3.63
C LEU A 154 -9.91 -10.39 -2.45
N VAL A 155 -10.39 -11.63 -2.52
CA VAL A 155 -11.06 -12.30 -1.39
C VAL A 155 -10.09 -12.44 -0.20
N ASN A 156 -8.86 -12.91 -0.42
CA ASN A 156 -7.87 -13.04 0.65
C ASN A 156 -7.51 -11.68 1.26
N PHE A 157 -7.37 -10.66 0.42
CA PHE A 157 -7.17 -9.28 0.85
C PHE A 157 -8.36 -8.75 1.67
N MET A 158 -9.60 -9.01 1.26
CA MET A 158 -10.80 -8.62 2.02
C MET A 158 -10.87 -9.31 3.38
N ILE A 159 -10.53 -10.61 3.45
CA ILE A 159 -10.44 -11.32 4.73
C ILE A 159 -9.38 -10.69 5.62
N TYR A 160 -8.22 -10.34 5.07
CA TYR A 160 -7.15 -9.66 5.81
C TYR A 160 -7.60 -8.31 6.37
N VAL A 161 -8.22 -7.47 5.53
CA VAL A 161 -8.75 -6.16 5.97
C VAL A 161 -9.82 -6.35 7.03
N LEU A 162 -10.74 -7.29 6.85
CA LEU A 162 -11.77 -7.60 7.83
C LEU A 162 -11.14 -8.00 9.17
N VAL A 163 -10.24 -8.98 9.18
CA VAL A 163 -9.60 -9.47 10.41
C VAL A 163 -8.85 -8.36 11.13
N LEU A 164 -8.17 -7.47 10.40
CA LEU A 164 -7.47 -6.33 11.00
C LEU A 164 -8.42 -5.25 11.52
N ALA A 165 -9.51 -4.97 10.81
CA ALA A 165 -10.48 -3.95 11.20
C ALA A 165 -11.45 -4.43 12.30
N MET A 166 -11.63 -5.74 12.44
CA MET A 166 -12.60 -6.34 13.35
C MET A 166 -12.43 -5.86 14.80
N PRO A 167 -11.21 -5.85 15.37
CA PRO A 167 -10.98 -5.32 16.70
C PRO A 167 -11.43 -3.88 16.90
N SER A 168 -11.11 -3.00 15.95
CA SER A 168 -11.51 -1.59 16.01
C SER A 168 -13.03 -1.46 15.98
N VAL A 169 -13.72 -2.22 15.13
CA VAL A 169 -15.18 -2.24 15.06
C VAL A 169 -15.79 -2.76 16.38
N LEU A 170 -15.26 -3.84 16.93
CA LEU A 170 -15.76 -4.41 18.18
C LEU A 170 -15.52 -3.48 19.38
N ALA A 171 -14.40 -2.76 19.40
CA ALA A 171 -14.08 -1.79 20.44
C ALA A 171 -15.03 -0.59 20.42
N VAL A 172 -15.30 -0.04 19.24
CA VAL A 172 -16.24 1.09 19.07
C VAL A 172 -17.67 0.70 19.47
N LEU A 173 -18.07 -0.55 19.24
CA LEU A 173 -19.39 -1.06 19.62
C LEU A 173 -19.48 -1.47 21.12
N ASP A 174 -18.42 -1.26 21.90
CA ASP A 174 -18.31 -1.66 23.32
C ASP A 174 -18.58 -3.16 23.56
N ILE A 175 -18.33 -4.00 22.54
CA ILE A 175 -18.53 -5.46 22.59
C ILE A 175 -17.34 -6.13 23.28
N ILE A 176 -16.12 -5.62 23.05
CA ILE A 176 -14.90 -6.11 23.69
C ILE A 176 -14.50 -5.19 24.84
N GLY A 177 -14.30 -5.77 26.03
CA GLY A 177 -13.94 -4.97 27.21
C GLY A 177 -12.58 -4.26 27.07
N PRO A 178 -12.32 -3.22 27.89
CA PRO A 178 -11.17 -2.31 27.74
C PRO A 178 -9.79 -2.98 27.84
N LYS A 179 -9.68 -4.17 28.44
CA LYS A 179 -8.44 -4.96 28.46
C LYS A 179 -8.17 -5.65 27.11
N ALA A 180 -9.21 -6.15 26.46
CA ALA A 180 -9.11 -6.77 25.14
C ALA A 180 -8.83 -5.71 24.07
N ALA A 181 -9.51 -4.55 24.13
CA ALA A 181 -9.22 -3.41 23.28
C ALA A 181 -7.75 -2.94 23.42
N ARG A 182 -7.22 -2.82 24.64
CA ARG A 182 -5.80 -2.46 24.84
C ARG A 182 -4.80 -3.50 24.33
N PHE A 183 -5.15 -4.79 24.35
CA PHE A 183 -4.29 -5.83 23.80
C PHE A 183 -4.29 -5.82 22.26
N LEU A 184 -5.41 -5.43 21.65
CA LEU A 184 -5.59 -5.38 20.21
C LEU A 184 -4.96 -4.14 19.55
N ILE A 185 -4.51 -3.14 20.35
CA ILE A 185 -3.72 -1.97 19.88
C ILE A 185 -2.50 -2.40 19.04
N VAL A 186 -2.00 -3.62 19.22
CA VAL A 186 -0.90 -4.18 18.44
C VAL A 186 -1.26 -4.36 16.95
N LEU A 187 -2.55 -4.38 16.60
CA LEU A 187 -2.99 -4.51 15.23
C LEU A 187 -2.89 -3.17 14.48
N PRO A 188 -2.47 -3.18 13.20
CA PRO A 188 -2.15 -1.98 12.44
C PRO A 188 -3.22 -0.87 12.46
N PRO A 189 -4.54 -1.16 12.41
CA PRO A 189 -5.56 -0.10 12.41
C PRO A 189 -5.76 0.57 13.77
N GLU A 190 -5.51 -0.13 14.88
CA GLU A 190 -5.69 0.43 16.23
C GLU A 190 -4.48 1.24 16.69
N ALA A 191 -3.26 0.90 16.23
CA ALA A 191 -2.06 1.68 16.54
C ALA A 191 -2.03 3.09 15.91
N SER A 192 -2.95 3.35 14.98
CA SER A 192 -3.05 4.62 14.24
C SER A 192 -4.17 5.55 14.68
N LEU A 193 -5.02 5.15 15.63
CA LEU A 193 -6.12 5.93 16.23
C LEU A 193 -5.75 6.36 17.67
#